data_AF-A0A945H6S3-F1
#
_entry.id   AF-A0A945H6S3-F1
#
_cell.length_a   1.000
_cell.length_b   1.000
_cell.length_c   1.000
_cell.angle_alpha   90.00
_cell.angle_beta   90.00
_cell.angle_gamma   90.00
#
_symmetry.space_group_name_H-M   'P 1'
#
loop_
_entity.id
_entity.type
_entity.pdbx_description
1 polymer ?
#
loop_
_entity_poly.entity_id
_entity_poly.type
_entity_poly.pdbx_seq_one_letter_code
_entity_poly.pdbx_strand_id
1 'polypeptide(L)'
;MNLVTDILILTGLGAFSALLLVITRDRLEPKTTSLITLINSQLPQTQCAQCGYPGCKPYAEAIALGEAINRCPPGGEQTITALANLLGREPLALDDECGEFTPPMLAVIREEECIGCTLCIAACPVDAIVGAHQLMHTVIASECTGCDLCRDPCPVDCIDLIEIPGEEIQAEFREHSIPCINCGQCNEACPRDLQPQLLYWFRENDEQINALNLDNCIVCGLCDNVCPSEIPLTHTFRVAKQRKNTAKKKAQLATETEQRYLARGARLTSTSKRVATRPSRSTRQLLLATALSDKTALSGETALSDTKNTLSGDEQP
;
A
#
# COMPACT_ATOMS: atom_id res chain seq x y z
N MET A 1 -35.35 -33.57 -43.29
CA MET A 1 -34.69 -32.40 -42.67
C MET A 1 -34.87 -31.22 -43.59
N ASN A 2 -35.37 -30.10 -43.07
CA ASN A 2 -35.57 -28.90 -43.86
C ASN A 2 -34.29 -28.08 -43.79
N LEU A 3 -33.70 -27.72 -44.92
CA LEU A 3 -32.47 -26.90 -44.99
C LEU A 3 -32.53 -25.66 -44.06
N VAL A 4 -33.72 -25.09 -43.91
CA VAL A 4 -33.99 -23.93 -43.04
C VAL A 4 -33.82 -24.26 -41.54
N THR A 5 -34.23 -25.45 -41.09
CA THR A 5 -34.06 -25.85 -39.68
C THR A 5 -32.58 -26.05 -39.34
N ASP A 6 -31.81 -26.59 -40.27
CA ASP A 6 -30.39 -26.87 -40.06
C ASP A 6 -29.58 -25.55 -39.97
N ILE A 7 -29.92 -24.57 -40.80
CA ILE A 7 -29.31 -23.22 -40.77
C ILE A 7 -29.64 -22.49 -39.45
N LEU A 8 -30.88 -22.57 -38.96
CA LEU A 8 -31.28 -21.93 -37.71
C LEU A 8 -30.59 -22.55 -36.48
N ILE A 9 -30.39 -23.86 -36.47
CA ILE A 9 -29.68 -24.55 -35.38
C ILE A 9 -28.20 -24.15 -35.38
N LEU A 10 -27.54 -24.14 -36.54
CA LEU A 10 -26.12 -23.80 -36.64
C LEU A 10 -25.84 -22.35 -36.22
N THR A 11 -26.68 -21.41 -36.68
CA THR A 11 -26.58 -19.99 -36.32
C THR A 11 -26.87 -19.75 -34.84
N GLY A 12 -27.84 -20.44 -34.27
CA GLY A 12 -28.14 -20.39 -32.83
C GLY A 12 -26.98 -20.90 -31.98
N LEU A 13 -26.36 -22.03 -32.35
CA LEU A 13 -25.22 -22.60 -31.63
C LEU A 13 -23.98 -21.68 -31.70
N GLY A 14 -23.74 -21.07 -32.88
CA GLY A 14 -22.68 -20.08 -33.07
C GLY A 14 -22.87 -18.82 -32.23
N ALA A 15 -24.09 -18.28 -32.20
CA ALA A 15 -24.41 -17.12 -31.38
C ALA A 15 -24.29 -17.41 -29.88
N PHE A 16 -24.73 -18.59 -29.45
CA PHE A 16 -24.65 -19.02 -28.05
C PHE A 16 -23.20 -19.20 -27.60
N SER A 17 -22.37 -19.88 -28.40
CA SER A 17 -20.94 -20.06 -28.09
C SER A 17 -20.17 -18.73 -28.09
N ALA A 18 -20.46 -17.82 -29.03
CA ALA A 18 -19.87 -16.48 -29.03
C ALA A 18 -20.29 -15.67 -27.79
N LEU A 19 -21.58 -15.70 -27.42
CA LEU A 19 -22.09 -15.03 -26.23
C LEU A 19 -21.46 -15.60 -24.95
N LEU A 20 -21.32 -16.93 -24.87
CA LEU A 20 -20.68 -17.62 -23.76
C LEU A 20 -19.20 -17.21 -23.62
N LEU A 21 -18.47 -17.10 -24.72
CA LEU A 21 -17.07 -16.65 -24.72
C LEU A 21 -16.93 -15.18 -24.30
N VAL A 22 -17.85 -14.30 -24.73
CA VAL A 22 -17.84 -12.89 -24.31
C VAL A 22 -18.14 -12.76 -22.82
N ILE A 23 -19.11 -13.51 -22.29
CA ILE A 23 -19.48 -13.50 -20.87
C ILE A 23 -18.36 -14.09 -19.99
N THR A 24 -17.66 -15.13 -20.48
CA THR A 24 -16.59 -15.79 -19.71
C THR A 24 -15.23 -15.12 -19.89
N ARG A 25 -15.07 -14.16 -20.83
CA ARG A 25 -13.80 -13.49 -21.14
C ARG A 25 -13.12 -12.88 -19.90
N ASP A 26 -13.88 -12.12 -19.10
CA ASP A 26 -13.33 -11.41 -17.94
C ASP A 26 -13.03 -12.37 -16.76
N ARG A 27 -13.55 -13.61 -16.81
CA ARG A 27 -13.22 -14.70 -15.87
C ARG A 27 -12.03 -15.54 -16.34
N LEU A 28 -11.75 -15.48 -17.64
CA LEU A 28 -10.66 -16.18 -18.32
C LEU A 28 -9.45 -15.29 -18.55
N GLU A 29 -9.47 -14.01 -18.17
CA GLU A 29 -8.27 -13.17 -18.20
C GLU A 29 -7.15 -13.94 -17.48
N PRO A 30 -6.18 -14.50 -18.24
CA PRO A 30 -5.11 -15.20 -17.61
C PRO A 30 -4.36 -14.11 -16.84
N LYS A 31 -4.11 -14.37 -15.55
CA LYS A 31 -3.12 -13.64 -14.76
C LYS A 31 -1.77 -13.93 -15.40
N THR A 32 -1.54 -13.37 -16.58
CA THR A 32 -0.37 -13.56 -17.41
C THR A 32 0.69 -12.74 -16.71
N THR A 33 1.54 -13.41 -15.96
CA THR A 33 2.86 -12.88 -15.63
C THR A 33 3.43 -12.39 -16.96
N SER A 34 3.51 -11.07 -17.14
CA SER A 34 3.96 -10.51 -18.41
C SER A 34 5.37 -11.03 -18.68
N LEU A 35 5.70 -11.26 -19.95
CA LEU A 35 7.04 -11.72 -20.34
C LEU A 35 8.15 -10.84 -19.75
N ILE A 36 7.90 -9.53 -19.62
CA ILE A 36 8.74 -8.56 -18.91
C ILE A 36 8.95 -8.95 -17.44
N THR A 37 7.90 -9.38 -16.74
CA THR A 37 7.99 -9.80 -15.33
C THR A 37 8.84 -11.07 -15.20
N LEU A 38 8.70 -12.03 -16.12
CA LEU A 38 9.54 -13.23 -16.14
C LEU A 38 11.00 -12.88 -16.42
N ILE A 39 11.30 -12.07 -17.43
CA ILE A 39 12.66 -11.62 -17.71
C ILE A 39 13.23 -10.88 -16.50
N ASN A 40 12.48 -9.94 -15.92
CA ASN A 40 12.95 -9.18 -14.77
C ASN A 40 13.28 -10.11 -13.60
N SER A 41 12.51 -11.18 -13.37
CA SER A 41 12.81 -12.15 -12.31
C SER A 41 14.13 -12.92 -12.50
N GLN A 42 14.63 -13.02 -13.74
CA GLN A 42 15.90 -13.69 -14.04
C GLN A 42 17.12 -12.77 -13.89
N LEU A 43 16.91 -11.45 -13.80
CA LEU A 43 17.98 -10.48 -13.63
C LEU A 43 18.42 -10.41 -12.16
N PRO A 44 19.71 -10.08 -11.88
CA PRO A 44 20.28 -10.12 -10.52
C PRO A 44 19.77 -9.02 -9.57
N GLN A 45 18.88 -8.13 -10.03
CA GLN A 45 18.27 -7.05 -9.23
C GLN A 45 19.25 -6.09 -8.54
N THR A 46 20.48 -5.95 -9.03
CA THR A 46 21.50 -5.07 -8.43
C THR A 46 21.24 -3.59 -8.61
N GLN A 47 20.43 -3.22 -9.61
CA GLN A 47 20.14 -1.83 -10.01
C GLN A 47 21.40 -0.98 -10.29
N CYS A 48 22.49 -1.60 -10.74
CA CYS A 48 23.80 -0.94 -10.91
C CYS A 48 23.94 -0.09 -12.19
N ALA A 49 23.00 -0.22 -13.14
CA ALA A 49 23.00 0.46 -14.44
C ALA A 49 24.21 0.22 -15.35
N GLN A 50 25.06 -0.78 -15.07
CA GLN A 50 26.23 -1.15 -15.90
C GLN A 50 25.83 -1.60 -17.32
N CYS A 51 24.61 -2.12 -17.49
CA CYS A 51 24.06 -2.49 -18.80
C CYS A 51 23.59 -1.30 -19.65
N GLY A 52 23.74 -0.05 -19.17
CA GLY A 52 23.28 1.16 -19.86
C GLY A 52 21.80 1.54 -19.60
N TYR A 53 21.09 0.77 -18.79
CA TYR A 53 19.71 1.04 -18.37
C TYR A 53 19.65 1.48 -16.92
N PRO A 54 18.71 2.36 -16.51
CA PRO A 54 18.65 2.89 -15.14
C PRO A 54 18.26 1.85 -14.07
N GLY A 55 18.02 0.59 -14.46
CA GLY A 55 17.71 -0.51 -13.56
C GLY A 55 17.37 -1.80 -14.31
N CYS A 56 17.11 -2.88 -13.56
CA CYS A 56 16.82 -4.20 -14.11
C CYS A 56 15.50 -4.24 -14.89
N LYS A 57 14.45 -3.57 -14.40
CA LYS A 57 13.13 -3.59 -15.07
C LYS A 57 13.15 -2.92 -16.46
N PRO A 58 13.71 -1.72 -16.66
CA PRO A 58 13.86 -1.12 -17.98
C PRO A 58 14.69 -1.99 -18.94
N TYR A 59 15.73 -2.66 -18.46
CA TYR A 59 16.49 -3.61 -19.26
C TYR A 59 15.63 -4.84 -19.63
N ALA A 60 14.82 -5.36 -18.71
CA ALA A 60 13.87 -6.45 -19.00
C ALA A 60 12.82 -6.06 -20.06
N GLU A 61 12.34 -4.81 -20.02
CA GLU A 61 11.44 -4.27 -21.05
C GLU A 61 12.14 -4.18 -22.41
N ALA A 62 13.41 -3.77 -22.45
CA ALA A 62 14.19 -3.75 -23.69
C ALA A 62 14.42 -5.16 -24.25
N ILE A 63 14.77 -6.14 -23.41
CA ILE A 63 14.94 -7.55 -23.83
C ILE A 63 13.63 -8.09 -24.43
N ALA A 64 12.49 -7.76 -23.81
CA ALA A 64 11.18 -8.13 -24.31
C ALA A 64 10.88 -7.54 -25.70
N LEU A 65 11.46 -6.38 -26.02
CA LEU A 65 11.37 -5.72 -27.33
C LEU A 65 12.40 -6.20 -28.35
N GLY A 66 13.36 -7.05 -27.96
CA GLY A 66 14.37 -7.62 -28.85
C GLY A 66 15.82 -7.21 -28.55
N GLU A 67 16.07 -6.48 -27.47
CA GLU A 67 17.44 -6.14 -27.04
C GLU A 67 18.27 -7.40 -26.73
N ALA A 68 19.60 -7.23 -26.77
CA ALA A 68 20.57 -8.26 -26.44
C ALA A 68 20.48 -8.69 -24.96
N ILE A 69 20.66 -9.98 -24.68
CA ILE A 69 20.50 -10.59 -23.35
C ILE A 69 21.80 -10.64 -22.53
N ASN A 70 22.93 -10.34 -23.17
CA ASN A 70 24.30 -10.50 -22.67
C ASN A 70 24.92 -9.20 -22.13
N ARG A 71 24.12 -8.17 -21.82
CA ARG A 71 24.62 -6.86 -21.39
C ARG A 71 24.70 -6.68 -19.88
N CYS A 72 24.51 -7.74 -19.08
CA CYS A 72 24.46 -7.65 -17.62
C CYS A 72 25.69 -8.31 -16.97
N PRO A 73 26.77 -7.54 -16.72
CA PRO A 73 27.96 -8.05 -16.05
C PRO A 73 27.72 -8.75 -14.71
N PRO A 74 26.88 -8.23 -13.77
CA PRO A 74 26.71 -8.88 -12.47
C PRO A 74 25.90 -10.18 -12.54
N GLY A 75 25.13 -10.38 -13.62
CA GLY A 75 24.40 -11.63 -13.85
C GLY A 75 25.27 -12.73 -14.46
N GLY A 76 26.33 -12.34 -15.18
CA GLY A 76 27.27 -13.25 -15.82
C GLY A 76 26.62 -14.26 -16.76
N GLU A 77 27.34 -15.35 -16.99
CA GLU A 77 26.92 -16.43 -17.91
C GLU A 77 25.64 -17.15 -17.42
N GLN A 78 25.42 -17.22 -16.10
CA GLN A 78 24.25 -17.86 -15.51
C GLN A 78 22.96 -17.13 -15.92
N THR A 79 22.89 -15.80 -15.72
CA THR A 79 21.75 -14.99 -16.14
C THR A 79 21.56 -15.04 -17.65
N ILE A 80 22.63 -15.01 -18.44
CA ILE A 80 22.53 -15.08 -19.91
C ILE A 80 21.91 -16.41 -20.34
N THR A 81 22.38 -17.51 -19.76
CA THR A 81 21.87 -18.85 -20.07
C THR A 81 20.40 -18.99 -19.65
N ALA A 82 20.03 -18.48 -18.48
CA ALA A 82 18.63 -18.48 -18.02
C ALA A 82 17.71 -17.68 -18.94
N LEU A 83 18.15 -16.49 -19.38
CA LEU A 83 17.41 -15.66 -20.33
C LEU A 83 17.32 -16.28 -21.73
N ALA A 84 18.41 -16.89 -22.21
CA ALA A 84 18.47 -17.62 -23.47
C ALA A 84 17.43 -18.76 -23.49
N ASN A 85 17.39 -19.56 -22.43
CA ASN A 85 16.42 -20.64 -22.26
C ASN A 85 14.98 -20.12 -22.18
N LEU A 86 14.75 -19.04 -21.42
CA LEU A 86 13.42 -18.43 -21.26
C LEU A 86 12.86 -17.89 -22.58
N LEU A 87 13.73 -17.30 -23.42
CA LEU A 87 13.33 -16.63 -24.66
C LEU A 87 13.51 -17.50 -25.91
N GLY A 88 14.08 -18.71 -25.77
CA GLY A 88 14.41 -19.58 -26.88
C GLY A 88 15.46 -18.98 -27.83
N ARG A 89 16.44 -18.24 -27.30
CA ARG A 89 17.54 -17.62 -28.05
C ARG A 89 18.85 -18.36 -27.79
N GLU A 90 19.81 -18.21 -28.68
CA GLU A 90 21.16 -18.75 -28.48
C GLU A 90 21.92 -17.90 -27.45
N PRO A 91 22.63 -18.50 -26.47
CA PRO A 91 23.42 -17.75 -25.50
C PRO A 91 24.64 -17.11 -26.19
N LEU A 92 24.85 -15.83 -25.92
CA LEU A 92 26.00 -15.05 -26.39
C LEU A 92 27.00 -14.87 -25.23
N ALA A 93 28.27 -14.67 -25.54
CA ALA A 93 29.24 -14.25 -24.52
C ALA A 93 28.86 -12.88 -23.94
N LEU A 94 29.26 -12.61 -22.70
CA LEU A 94 29.02 -11.30 -22.06
C LEU A 94 29.56 -10.17 -22.95
N ASP A 95 28.79 -9.08 -23.06
CA ASP A 95 29.16 -7.90 -23.82
C ASP A 95 30.31 -7.16 -23.13
N ASP A 96 31.50 -7.21 -23.73
CA ASP A 96 32.72 -6.57 -23.23
C ASP A 96 32.55 -5.05 -23.04
N GLU A 97 31.63 -4.40 -23.78
CA GLU A 97 31.36 -2.96 -23.62
C GLU A 97 30.70 -2.63 -22.27
N CYS A 98 30.00 -3.59 -21.66
CA CYS A 98 29.31 -3.40 -20.38
C CYS A 98 30.21 -3.70 -19.17
N GLY A 99 31.37 -4.34 -19.38
CA GLY A 99 32.35 -4.70 -18.35
C GLY A 99 32.42 -6.20 -18.06
N GLU A 100 33.30 -6.58 -17.13
CA GLU A 100 33.57 -7.97 -16.76
C GLU A 100 32.62 -8.49 -15.67
N PHE A 101 32.44 -9.81 -15.63
CA PHE A 101 31.66 -10.46 -14.57
C PHE A 101 32.19 -10.08 -13.19
N THR A 102 31.32 -9.53 -12.36
CA THR A 102 31.62 -9.20 -10.97
C THR A 102 30.83 -10.13 -10.05
N PRO A 103 31.47 -10.84 -9.11
CA PRO A 103 30.75 -11.66 -8.14
C PRO A 103 29.84 -10.78 -7.28
N PRO A 104 28.77 -11.35 -6.70
CA PRO A 104 27.91 -10.60 -5.79
C PRO A 104 28.72 -10.12 -4.58
N MET A 105 28.54 -8.85 -4.25
CA MET A 105 29.23 -8.19 -3.14
C MET A 105 28.24 -7.88 -2.02
N LEU A 106 28.71 -7.88 -0.78
CA LEU A 106 27.99 -7.43 0.39
C LEU A 106 28.72 -6.26 1.05
N ALA A 107 28.02 -5.17 1.29
CA ALA A 107 28.54 -4.08 2.10
C ALA A 107 28.57 -4.48 3.58
N VAL A 108 29.68 -4.24 4.27
CA VAL A 108 29.87 -4.48 5.70
C VAL A 108 30.40 -3.19 6.33
N ILE A 109 29.76 -2.75 7.41
CA ILE A 109 30.16 -1.56 8.15
C ILE A 109 31.02 -1.99 9.33
N ARG A 110 32.22 -1.44 9.44
CA ARG A 110 33.08 -1.60 10.62
C ARG A 110 32.50 -0.80 11.78
N GLU A 111 31.90 -1.51 12.74
CA GLU A 111 31.13 -0.90 13.84
C GLU A 111 31.98 0.04 14.71
N GLU A 112 33.26 -0.28 14.92
CA GLU A 112 34.18 0.50 15.75
C GLU A 112 34.58 1.87 15.15
N GLU A 113 34.45 2.01 13.83
CA GLU A 113 34.80 3.24 13.10
C GLU A 113 33.57 4.08 12.74
N CYS A 114 32.37 3.50 12.81
CA CYS A 114 31.14 4.17 12.40
C CYS A 114 30.74 5.28 13.37
N ILE A 115 30.77 6.53 12.89
CA ILE A 115 30.39 7.72 13.69
C ILE A 115 28.90 8.05 13.66
N GLY A 116 28.07 7.26 12.99
CA GLY A 116 26.63 7.51 12.93
C GLY A 116 26.22 8.74 12.10
N CYS A 117 26.92 9.03 10.99
CA CYS A 117 26.67 10.24 10.16
C CYS A 117 25.41 10.20 9.29
N THR A 118 24.80 9.02 9.06
CA THR A 118 23.60 8.76 8.25
C THR A 118 23.70 9.02 6.73
N LEU A 119 24.86 9.44 6.23
CA LEU A 119 25.07 9.69 4.78
C LEU A 119 24.93 8.42 3.94
N CYS A 120 25.37 7.27 4.47
CA CYS A 120 25.23 5.98 3.82
C CYS A 120 23.76 5.53 3.68
N ILE A 121 22.89 5.86 4.65
CA ILE A 121 21.45 5.56 4.58
C ILE A 121 20.84 6.28 3.38
N ALA A 122 21.11 7.58 3.23
CA ALA A 122 20.56 8.37 2.13
C ALA A 122 21.06 7.92 0.74
N ALA A 123 22.23 7.29 0.69
CA ALA A 123 22.82 6.79 -0.53
C ALA A 123 22.37 5.37 -0.90
N CYS A 124 21.83 4.60 0.04
CA CYS A 124 21.40 3.23 -0.20
C CYS A 124 20.07 3.21 -0.98
N PRO A 125 20.02 2.71 -2.23
CA PRO A 125 18.80 2.75 -3.05
C PRO A 125 17.71 1.78 -2.60
N VAL A 126 18.06 0.83 -1.74
CA VAL A 126 17.18 -0.27 -1.26
C VAL A 126 16.95 -0.22 0.24
N ASP A 127 17.43 0.84 0.92
CA ASP A 127 17.30 1.01 2.37
C ASP A 127 17.85 -0.18 3.19
N ALA A 128 18.90 -0.86 2.71
CA ALA A 128 19.51 -2.01 3.39
C ALA A 128 20.35 -1.62 4.62
N ILE A 129 20.59 -0.33 4.87
CA ILE A 129 21.39 0.15 6.00
C ILE A 129 20.47 0.62 7.12
N VAL A 130 20.65 0.05 8.31
CA VAL A 130 19.88 0.41 9.51
C VAL A 130 20.79 1.10 10.51
N GLY A 131 20.29 2.18 11.10
CA GLY A 131 20.91 2.89 12.21
C GLY A 131 20.23 4.23 12.42
N ALA A 132 20.84 5.09 13.23
CA ALA A 132 20.34 6.42 13.50
C ALA A 132 21.51 7.40 13.69
N HIS A 133 21.18 8.70 13.71
CA HIS A 133 22.18 9.74 13.93
C HIS A 133 22.94 9.50 15.25
N GLN A 134 24.27 9.54 15.19
CA GLN A 134 25.19 9.25 16.31
C GLN A 134 25.10 7.84 16.88
N LEU A 135 24.46 6.90 16.18
CA LEU A 135 24.47 5.48 16.51
C LEU A 135 25.13 4.69 15.37
N MET A 136 25.75 3.57 15.73
CA MET A 136 26.38 2.70 14.74
C MET A 136 25.35 2.19 13.73
N HIS A 137 25.77 2.12 12.47
CA HIS A 137 24.97 1.56 11.40
C HIS A 137 25.36 0.11 11.14
N THR A 138 24.43 -0.68 10.64
CA THR A 138 24.65 -2.05 10.19
C THR A 138 23.93 -2.30 8.87
N VAL A 139 24.38 -3.30 8.12
CA VAL A 139 23.81 -3.67 6.82
C VAL A 139 22.97 -4.93 6.99
N ILE A 140 21.71 -4.88 6.54
CA ILE A 140 20.87 -6.07 6.41
C ILE A 140 21.36 -6.85 5.18
N ALA A 141 22.10 -7.93 5.41
CA ALA A 141 22.74 -8.69 4.33
C ALA A 141 21.75 -9.20 3.27
N SER A 142 20.53 -9.57 3.66
CA SER A 142 19.50 -10.07 2.75
C SER A 142 18.91 -9.01 1.81
N GLU A 143 19.03 -7.72 2.16
CA GLU A 143 18.48 -6.61 1.37
C GLU A 143 19.58 -5.85 0.60
N CYS A 144 20.86 -6.05 0.97
CA CYS A 144 21.97 -5.40 0.30
C CYS A 144 22.15 -5.93 -1.13
N THR A 145 22.22 -5.02 -2.10
CA THR A 145 22.45 -5.37 -3.51
C THR A 145 23.92 -5.36 -3.93
N GLY A 146 24.83 -4.94 -3.05
CA GLY A 146 26.26 -4.83 -3.38
C GLY A 146 26.62 -3.70 -4.35
N CYS A 147 25.77 -2.69 -4.52
CA CYS A 147 25.92 -1.63 -5.54
C CYS A 147 27.03 -0.59 -5.28
N ASP A 148 27.76 -0.68 -4.16
CA ASP A 148 28.86 0.24 -3.77
C ASP A 148 28.51 1.73 -3.55
N LEU A 149 27.26 2.15 -3.79
CA LEU A 149 26.86 3.56 -3.66
C LEU A 149 27.02 4.17 -2.25
N CYS A 150 27.08 3.33 -1.22
CA CYS A 150 27.19 3.77 0.17
C CYS A 150 28.63 4.08 0.63
N ARG A 151 29.64 3.66 -0.13
CA ARG A 151 31.06 3.86 0.20
C ARG A 151 31.47 5.31 0.05
N ASP A 152 31.26 5.91 -1.13
CA ASP A 152 31.68 7.28 -1.44
C ASP A 152 31.17 8.34 -0.45
N PRO A 153 29.92 8.27 0.07
CA PRO A 153 29.42 9.25 1.02
C PRO A 153 29.94 9.06 2.46
N CYS A 154 30.66 7.99 2.78
CA CYS A 154 31.11 7.71 4.14
C CYS A 154 32.35 8.56 4.50
N PRO A 155 32.25 9.51 5.45
CA PRO A 155 33.33 10.44 5.76
C PRO A 155 34.50 9.80 6.53
N VAL A 156 34.29 8.61 7.08
CA VAL A 156 35.27 7.85 7.86
C VAL A 156 35.69 6.55 7.16
N ASP A 157 35.21 6.34 5.92
CA ASP A 157 35.55 5.18 5.09
C ASP A 157 35.37 3.81 5.79
N CYS A 158 34.33 3.69 6.63
CA CYS A 158 34.11 2.49 7.45
C CYS A 158 33.35 1.36 6.74
N ILE A 159 33.25 1.38 5.40
CA ILE A 159 32.42 0.43 4.63
C ILE A 159 33.25 -0.41 3.67
N ASP A 160 33.29 -1.71 3.94
CA ASP A 160 33.94 -2.71 3.09
C ASP A 160 32.93 -3.42 2.19
N LEU A 161 33.33 -3.75 0.97
CA LEU A 161 32.61 -4.68 0.12
C LEU A 161 33.33 -6.01 0.16
N ILE A 162 32.66 -7.03 0.68
CA ILE A 162 33.16 -8.40 0.71
C ILE A 162 32.46 -9.21 -0.37
N GLU A 163 33.20 -10.09 -1.04
CA GLU A 163 32.63 -11.06 -1.95
C GLU A 163 31.81 -12.07 -1.14
N ILE A 164 30.56 -12.30 -1.57
CA ILE A 164 29.72 -13.36 -1.03
C ILE A 164 29.63 -14.49 -2.06
N PRO A 165 29.77 -15.77 -1.65
CA PRO A 165 29.55 -16.89 -2.56
C PRO A 165 28.12 -16.81 -3.12
N GLY A 166 28.01 -16.73 -4.45
CA GLY A 166 26.77 -16.38 -5.15
C GLY A 166 25.61 -17.38 -5.07
N GLU A 167 25.69 -18.42 -4.24
CA GLU A 167 24.65 -19.46 -4.10
C GLU A 167 23.76 -19.33 -2.86
N GLU A 168 24.20 -18.70 -1.77
CA GLU A 168 23.48 -18.87 -0.47
C GLU A 168 22.48 -17.75 -0.12
N ILE A 169 22.65 -16.50 -0.58
CA ILE A 169 21.82 -15.39 -0.04
C ILE A 169 20.51 -15.15 -0.82
N GLN A 170 20.44 -15.52 -2.10
CA GLN A 170 19.27 -15.17 -2.94
C GLN A 170 18.35 -16.35 -3.29
N ALA A 171 18.81 -17.60 -3.15
CA ALA A 171 18.04 -18.78 -3.54
C ALA A 171 17.14 -19.33 -2.42
N GLU A 172 17.49 -19.15 -1.14
CA GLU A 172 16.76 -19.86 -0.06
C GLU A 172 15.37 -19.29 0.21
N PHE A 173 15.16 -17.97 0.16
CA PHE A 173 13.92 -17.36 0.66
C PHE A 173 12.82 -17.10 -0.38
N ARG A 174 13.13 -17.09 -1.69
CA ARG A 174 12.17 -16.61 -2.70
C ARG A 174 11.43 -17.69 -3.48
N GLU A 175 11.86 -18.95 -3.42
CA GLU A 175 11.31 -19.99 -4.30
C GLU A 175 10.68 -21.20 -3.59
N HIS A 176 10.81 -21.32 -2.26
CA HIS A 176 10.42 -22.55 -1.53
C HIS A 176 9.15 -22.47 -0.68
N SER A 177 8.25 -21.50 -0.89
CA SER A 177 6.93 -21.59 -0.25
C SER A 177 6.08 -22.68 -0.90
N ILE A 178 6.20 -23.89 -0.37
CA ILE A 178 5.35 -25.03 -0.72
C ILE A 178 3.90 -24.64 -0.39
N PRO A 179 2.89 -25.06 -1.18
CA PRO A 179 1.50 -24.83 -0.84
C PRO A 179 1.18 -25.31 0.59
N CYS A 180 0.26 -24.62 1.26
CA CYS A 180 -0.16 -24.97 2.61
C CYS A 180 -0.54 -26.45 2.71
N ILE A 181 0.21 -27.22 3.50
CA ILE A 181 -0.04 -28.66 3.71
C ILE A 181 -1.09 -28.96 4.79
N ASN A 182 -1.79 -27.94 5.32
CA ASN A 182 -2.85 -28.11 6.31
C ASN A 182 -2.37 -28.81 7.61
N CYS A 183 -1.20 -28.42 8.13
CA CYS A 183 -0.63 -29.02 9.35
C CYS A 183 -1.20 -28.46 10.67
N GLY A 184 -1.83 -27.28 10.66
CA GLY A 184 -2.46 -26.67 11.84
C GLY A 184 -1.50 -25.99 12.86
N GLN A 185 -0.18 -26.12 12.71
CA GLN A 185 0.82 -25.63 13.69
C GLN A 185 0.70 -24.13 13.98
N CYS A 186 0.34 -23.31 12.97
CA CYS A 186 0.15 -21.88 13.15
C CYS A 186 -1.05 -21.52 14.03
N ASN A 187 -2.06 -22.39 14.13
CA ASN A 187 -3.21 -22.16 15.03
C ASN A 187 -2.81 -22.40 16.48
N GLU A 188 -2.08 -23.48 16.75
CA GLU A 188 -1.60 -23.81 18.09
C GLU A 188 -0.59 -22.79 18.62
N ALA A 189 0.27 -22.28 17.74
CA ALA A 189 1.28 -21.31 18.12
C ALA A 189 0.71 -19.88 18.32
N CYS A 190 -0.54 -19.60 17.92
CA CYS A 190 -1.04 -18.22 17.94
C CYS A 190 -1.29 -17.72 19.37
N PRO A 191 -0.60 -16.66 19.84
CA PRO A 191 -0.77 -16.14 21.21
C PRO A 191 -2.10 -15.40 21.43
N ARG A 192 -2.93 -15.30 20.39
CA ARG A 192 -4.24 -14.65 20.41
C ARG A 192 -5.37 -15.64 20.13
N ASP A 193 -5.07 -16.94 20.16
CA ASP A 193 -6.01 -18.04 19.92
C ASP A 193 -6.80 -17.86 18.61
N LEU A 194 -6.14 -17.31 17.58
CA LEU A 194 -6.74 -17.17 16.25
C LEU A 194 -6.59 -18.46 15.46
N GLN A 195 -7.24 -18.49 14.31
CA GLN A 195 -7.08 -19.53 13.29
C GLN A 195 -6.31 -18.99 12.07
N PRO A 196 -4.99 -18.68 12.17
CA PRO A 196 -4.15 -18.25 11.05
C PRO A 196 -4.33 -19.05 9.78
N GLN A 197 -4.55 -20.36 9.89
CA GLN A 197 -4.74 -21.20 8.73
C GLN A 197 -6.00 -20.84 7.92
N LEU A 198 -7.15 -20.69 8.59
CA LEU A 198 -8.38 -20.28 7.93
C LEU A 198 -8.27 -18.83 7.42
N LEU A 199 -7.66 -17.95 8.21
CA LEU A 199 -7.38 -16.57 7.80
C LEU A 199 -6.55 -16.53 6.50
N TYR A 200 -5.59 -17.44 6.33
CA TYR A 200 -4.77 -17.56 5.13
C TYR A 200 -5.55 -18.10 3.92
N TRP A 201 -6.38 -19.12 4.12
CA TRP A 201 -7.22 -19.64 3.04
C TRP A 201 -8.22 -18.61 2.54
N PHE A 202 -8.82 -17.84 3.46
CA PHE A 202 -9.77 -16.79 3.12
C PHE A 202 -9.11 -15.44 2.86
N ARG A 203 -7.78 -15.34 2.69
CA ARG A 203 -7.03 -14.07 2.56
C ARG A 203 -7.52 -13.10 1.47
N GLU A 204 -8.26 -13.61 0.48
CA GLU A 204 -8.84 -12.81 -0.62
C GLU A 204 -10.30 -12.41 -0.36
N ASN A 205 -10.90 -12.92 0.72
CA ASN A 205 -12.30 -12.72 1.05
C ASN A 205 -12.47 -11.99 2.38
N ASP A 206 -12.69 -10.68 2.29
CA ASP A 206 -12.73 -9.77 3.43
C ASP A 206 -13.84 -10.11 4.43
N GLU A 207 -15.00 -10.64 3.99
CA GLU A 207 -16.12 -10.98 4.88
C GLU A 207 -15.76 -12.13 5.83
N GLN A 208 -15.20 -13.22 5.30
CA GLN A 208 -14.81 -14.41 6.06
C GLN A 208 -13.64 -14.11 7.00
N ILE A 209 -12.65 -13.33 6.53
CA ILE A 209 -11.53 -12.88 7.38
C ILE A 209 -12.04 -12.07 8.59
N ASN A 210 -13.06 -11.25 8.38
CA ASN A 210 -13.65 -10.46 9.45
C ASN A 210 -14.41 -11.32 10.44
N ALA A 211 -15.16 -12.32 9.97
CA ALA A 211 -15.82 -13.30 10.83
C ALA A 211 -14.83 -14.07 11.72
N LEU A 212 -13.61 -14.29 11.21
CA LEU A 212 -12.50 -14.91 11.93
C LEU A 212 -11.71 -13.93 12.83
N ASN A 213 -12.20 -12.70 13.03
CA ASN A 213 -11.62 -11.70 13.92
C ASN A 213 -10.16 -11.34 13.62
N LEU A 214 -9.79 -11.17 12.34
CA LEU A 214 -8.43 -10.78 11.95
C LEU A 214 -7.90 -9.56 12.73
N ASP A 215 -8.77 -8.64 13.15
CA ASP A 215 -8.38 -7.45 13.93
C ASP A 215 -7.58 -7.79 15.19
N ASN A 216 -7.82 -8.95 15.80
CA ASN A 216 -7.12 -9.40 17.01
C ASN A 216 -5.67 -9.85 16.76
N CYS A 217 -5.25 -10.05 15.51
CA CYS A 217 -3.90 -10.50 15.16
C CYS A 217 -2.88 -9.39 15.44
N ILE A 218 -1.93 -9.61 16.34
CA ILE A 218 -0.92 -8.60 16.69
C ILE A 218 0.30 -8.58 15.75
N VAL A 219 0.30 -9.38 14.69
CA VAL A 219 1.38 -9.41 13.66
C VAL A 219 2.75 -9.76 14.31
N CYS A 220 2.76 -10.75 15.19
CA CYS A 220 3.94 -11.14 15.97
C CYS A 220 4.97 -12.01 15.23
N GLY A 221 4.66 -12.54 14.04
CA GLY A 221 5.61 -13.40 13.30
C GLY A 221 5.59 -14.88 13.67
N LEU A 222 4.98 -15.26 14.80
CA LEU A 222 5.10 -16.63 15.31
C LEU A 222 4.51 -17.69 14.37
N CYS A 223 3.45 -17.36 13.62
CA CYS A 223 2.87 -18.25 12.64
C CYS A 223 3.80 -18.54 11.44
N ASP A 224 4.71 -17.61 11.10
CA ASP A 224 5.65 -17.75 9.99
C ASP A 224 6.78 -18.69 10.43
N ASN A 225 7.28 -18.48 11.66
CA ASN A 225 8.35 -19.30 12.25
C ASN A 225 7.97 -20.77 12.43
N VAL A 226 6.70 -21.07 12.71
CA VAL A 226 6.22 -22.45 12.86
C VAL A 226 5.69 -23.04 11.56
N CYS A 227 5.70 -22.31 10.45
CA CYS A 227 5.14 -22.82 9.21
C CYS A 227 6.13 -23.76 8.51
N PRO A 228 5.86 -25.06 8.38
CA PRO A 228 6.77 -26.00 7.71
C PRO A 228 6.81 -25.80 6.18
N SER A 229 5.88 -25.01 5.65
CA SER A 229 5.81 -24.63 4.24
C SER A 229 6.38 -23.24 3.99
N GLU A 230 6.97 -22.61 5.01
CA GLU A 230 7.62 -21.29 4.94
C GLU A 230 6.72 -20.21 4.33
N ILE A 231 5.40 -20.31 4.59
CA ILE A 231 4.42 -19.34 4.09
C ILE A 231 4.53 -18.07 4.93
N PRO A 232 4.66 -16.88 4.29
CA PRO A 232 4.73 -15.60 5.00
C PRO A 232 3.33 -15.14 5.47
N LEU A 233 2.78 -15.84 6.46
CA LEU A 233 1.43 -15.62 7.00
C LEU A 233 1.28 -14.21 7.60
N THR A 234 2.30 -13.74 8.32
CA THR A 234 2.31 -12.44 8.99
C THR A 234 2.27 -11.30 7.99
N HIS A 235 3.03 -11.42 6.89
CA HIS A 235 2.94 -10.48 5.77
C HIS A 235 1.52 -10.47 5.17
N THR A 236 0.94 -11.65 4.93
CA THR A 236 -0.42 -11.79 4.38
C THR A 236 -1.45 -11.10 5.27
N PHE A 237 -1.38 -11.29 6.60
CA PHE A 237 -2.29 -10.67 7.56
C PHE A 237 -2.10 -9.17 7.68
N ARG A 238 -0.85 -8.67 7.60
CA ARG A 238 -0.55 -7.22 7.58
C ARG A 238 -1.22 -6.54 6.39
N VAL A 239 -1.09 -7.13 5.20
CA VAL A 239 -1.72 -6.62 3.97
C VAL A 239 -3.26 -6.64 4.09
N ALA A 240 -3.84 -7.73 4.57
CA ALA A 240 -5.30 -7.84 4.76
C ALA A 240 -5.84 -6.79 5.74
N LYS A 241 -5.15 -6.57 6.88
CA LYS A 241 -5.49 -5.50 7.83
C LYS A 241 -5.42 -4.11 7.21
N GLN A 242 -4.39 -3.82 6.42
CA GLN A 242 -4.24 -2.53 5.75
C GLN A 242 -5.37 -2.28 4.76
N ARG A 243 -5.74 -3.28 3.96
CA ARG A 243 -6.88 -3.21 3.02
C ARG A 243 -8.17 -2.87 3.75
N LYS A 244 -8.47 -3.57 4.85
CA LYS A 244 -9.65 -3.33 5.69
C LYS A 244 -9.66 -1.92 6.31
N ASN A 245 -8.55 -1.49 6.90
CA ASN A 245 -8.47 -0.17 7.53
C ASN A 245 -8.69 0.95 6.51
N THR A 246 -8.17 0.77 5.29
CA THR A 246 -8.35 1.72 4.18
C THR A 246 -9.81 1.76 3.73
N ALA A 247 -10.45 0.60 3.56
CA ALA A 247 -11.87 0.51 3.22
C ALA A 247 -12.77 1.15 4.28
N LYS A 248 -12.50 0.90 5.57
CA LYS A 248 -13.24 1.49 6.69
C LYS A 248 -13.11 3.01 6.72
N LYS A 249 -11.90 3.56 6.55
CA LYS A 249 -11.68 5.01 6.47
C LYS A 249 -12.43 5.64 5.30
N LYS A 250 -12.40 5.00 4.12
CA LYS A 250 -13.14 5.47 2.94
C LYS A 250 -14.65 5.48 3.17
N ALA A 251 -15.19 4.44 3.80
CA ALA A 251 -16.62 4.37 4.14
C ALA A 251 -17.02 5.45 5.14
N GLN A 252 -16.24 5.64 6.21
CA GLN A 252 -16.48 6.70 7.21
C GLN A 252 -16.47 8.09 6.57
N LEU A 253 -15.47 8.37 5.73
CA LEU A 253 -15.36 9.64 5.02
C LEU A 253 -16.55 9.89 4.09
N ALA A 254 -17.05 8.85 3.40
CA ALA A 254 -18.23 8.95 2.54
C ALA A 254 -19.47 9.33 3.37
N THR A 255 -19.70 8.65 4.50
CA THR A 255 -20.81 8.96 5.41
C THR A 255 -20.71 10.37 5.99
N GLU A 256 -19.53 10.80 6.43
CA GLU A 256 -19.33 12.18 6.93
C GLU A 256 -19.59 13.23 5.84
N THR A 257 -19.15 12.96 4.61
CA THR A 257 -19.33 13.86 3.47
C THR A 257 -20.82 13.99 3.13
N GLU A 258 -21.55 12.88 3.14
CA GLU A 258 -23.00 12.85 2.95
C GLU A 258 -23.72 13.67 4.04
N GLN A 259 -23.37 13.46 5.32
CA GLN A 259 -23.94 14.24 6.42
C GLN A 259 -23.68 15.74 6.26
N ARG A 260 -22.46 16.13 5.85
CA ARG A 260 -22.11 17.54 5.59
C ARG A 260 -22.93 18.12 4.44
N TYR A 261 -23.16 17.36 3.38
CA TYR A 261 -23.98 17.76 2.24
C TYR A 261 -25.44 17.99 2.67
N LEU A 262 -26.04 17.03 3.39
CA LEU A 262 -27.40 17.13 3.91
C LEU A 262 -27.57 18.33 4.85
N ALA A 263 -26.62 18.54 5.77
CA ALA A 263 -26.63 19.67 6.70
C ALA A 263 -26.54 21.03 5.98
N ARG A 264 -25.76 21.12 4.90
CA ARG A 264 -25.71 22.32 4.05
C ARG A 264 -27.05 22.60 3.38
N GLY A 265 -27.71 21.56 2.85
CA GLY A 265 -29.04 21.69 2.24
C GLY A 265 -30.08 22.23 3.22
N ALA A 266 -30.09 21.73 4.47
CA ALA A 266 -30.97 22.22 5.53
C ALA A 266 -30.71 23.71 5.90
N ARG A 267 -29.45 24.14 5.89
CA ARG A 267 -29.10 25.57 6.11
C ARG A 267 -29.58 26.47 4.98
N LEU A 268 -29.48 26.03 3.73
CA LEU A 268 -29.93 26.82 2.58
C LEU A 268 -31.45 26.98 2.57
N THR A 269 -32.20 25.92 2.84
CA THR A 269 -33.66 25.97 2.92
C THR A 269 -34.16 26.86 4.07
N SER A 270 -33.55 26.75 5.26
CA SER A 270 -33.87 27.62 6.40
C SER A 270 -33.48 29.08 6.17
N THR A 271 -32.34 29.35 5.54
CA THR A 271 -31.92 30.70 5.16
C THR A 271 -32.88 31.29 4.11
N SER A 272 -33.25 30.52 3.08
CA SER A 272 -34.24 30.94 2.08
C SER A 272 -35.60 31.24 2.71
N LYS A 273 -36.06 30.40 3.66
CA LYS A 273 -37.29 30.66 4.43
C LYS A 273 -37.16 31.92 5.28
N ARG A 274 -36.04 32.14 5.98
CA ARG A 274 -35.77 33.37 6.77
C ARG A 274 -35.72 34.62 5.91
N VAL A 275 -35.19 34.52 4.69
CA VAL A 275 -35.16 35.64 3.73
C VAL A 275 -36.57 35.89 3.18
N ALA A 276 -37.36 34.85 2.91
CA ALA A 276 -38.76 34.98 2.47
C ALA A 276 -39.69 35.55 3.55
N THR A 277 -39.47 35.21 4.83
CA THR A 277 -40.23 35.76 5.97
C THR A 277 -39.68 37.07 6.51
N ARG A 278 -38.62 37.62 5.89
CA ARG A 278 -38.03 38.89 6.29
C ARG A 278 -39.03 40.02 6.00
N PRO A 279 -39.54 40.74 7.02
CA PRO A 279 -40.48 41.83 6.78
C PRO A 279 -39.82 42.90 5.90
N SER A 280 -40.60 43.43 4.95
CA SER A 280 -40.16 44.47 4.02
C SER A 280 -39.69 45.71 4.80
N ARG A 281 -38.91 46.59 4.16
CA ARG A 281 -38.32 47.76 4.83
C ARG A 281 -39.37 48.66 5.48
N SER A 282 -40.52 48.85 4.84
CA SER A 282 -41.65 49.63 5.39
C SER A 282 -42.30 48.91 6.58
N THR A 283 -42.52 47.60 6.47
CA THR A 283 -43.08 46.78 7.56
C THR A 283 -42.16 46.76 8.79
N ARG A 284 -40.83 46.75 8.58
CA ARG A 284 -39.83 46.84 9.66
C ARG A 284 -39.88 48.17 10.40
N GLN A 285 -40.04 49.28 9.68
CA GLN A 285 -40.17 50.60 10.29
C GLN A 285 -41.45 50.69 11.13
N LEU A 286 -42.55 50.12 10.64
CA LEU A 286 -43.81 50.06 11.39
C LEU A 286 -43.69 49.22 12.67
N LEU A 287 -43.08 48.02 12.58
CA LEU A 287 -42.87 47.13 13.74
C LEU A 287 -41.90 47.73 14.78
N LEU A 288 -40.87 48.45 14.33
CA LEU A 288 -39.97 49.20 15.22
C LEU A 288 -40.71 50.35 15.92
N ALA A 289 -41.53 51.09 15.19
CA ALA A 289 -42.35 52.15 15.76
C ALA A 289 -43.32 51.60 16.81
N THR A 290 -44.03 50.49 16.53
CA THR A 290 -44.93 49.86 17.51
C THR A 290 -44.19 49.29 18.73
N ALA A 291 -43.02 48.65 18.54
CA ALA A 291 -42.23 48.12 19.65
C ALA A 291 -41.60 49.21 20.53
N LEU A 292 -41.29 50.38 19.96
CA LEU A 292 -40.86 51.56 20.71
C LEU A 292 -42.03 52.19 21.47
N SER A 293 -43.23 52.23 20.86
CA SER A 293 -44.47 52.69 21.50
C SER A 293 -44.89 51.83 22.69
N ASP A 294 -44.78 50.49 22.59
CA ASP A 294 -45.08 49.57 23.69
C ASP A 294 -44.08 49.69 24.85
N LYS A 295 -42.81 49.97 24.56
CA LYS A 295 -41.81 50.28 25.60
C LYS A 295 -42.11 51.60 26.31
N THR A 296 -42.59 52.61 25.59
CA THR A 296 -43.02 53.87 26.21
C THR A 296 -44.32 53.75 27.01
N ALA A 297 -45.23 52.84 26.62
CA ALA A 297 -46.45 52.54 27.37
C ALA A 297 -46.16 51.81 28.69
N LEU A 298 -45.22 50.85 28.69
CA LEU A 298 -44.83 50.12 29.91
C LEU A 298 -44.00 50.97 30.89
N SER A 299 -43.42 52.08 30.45
CA SER A 299 -42.73 53.06 31.31
C SER A 299 -43.63 54.22 31.79
N GLY A 300 -44.90 54.26 31.35
CA GLY A 300 -45.86 55.31 31.69
C GLY A 300 -46.80 55.00 32.87
N GLU A 301 -46.85 53.74 33.31
CA GLU A 301 -47.66 53.29 34.45
C GLU A 301 -46.76 52.67 35.52
N THR A 302 -46.01 53.49 36.26
CA THR A 302 -45.52 53.22 37.64
C THR A 302 -44.74 54.42 38.16
N ALA A 303 -45.45 55.52 38.43
CA ALA A 303 -44.94 56.59 39.30
C ALA A 303 -46.08 57.12 40.18
N LEU A 304 -46.58 56.29 41.10
CA LEU A 304 -47.26 56.76 42.32
C LEU A 304 -47.30 55.66 43.40
N SER A 305 -46.28 55.62 44.27
CA SER A 305 -46.39 55.46 45.73
C SER A 305 -45.03 55.13 46.36
N ASP A 306 -44.31 56.17 46.77
CA ASP A 306 -43.33 56.05 47.84
C ASP A 306 -44.07 55.85 49.16
N THR A 307 -43.80 54.77 49.91
CA THR A 307 -43.63 54.84 51.37
C THR A 307 -43.02 53.55 51.95
N LYS A 308 -41.88 53.72 52.65
CA LYS A 308 -41.31 52.84 53.71
C LYS A 308 -40.86 51.43 53.23
N ASN A 309 -39.71 50.87 53.61
CA ASN A 309 -39.05 50.89 54.90
C ASN A 309 -37.64 50.26 54.74
N THR A 310 -36.62 50.94 55.27
CA THR A 310 -35.49 50.42 56.08
C THR A 310 -34.94 48.98 55.92
N LEU A 311 -33.60 48.96 55.82
CA LEU A 311 -32.61 48.17 56.60
C LEU A 311 -32.13 46.79 56.09
N SER A 312 -30.79 46.69 56.13
CA SER A 312 -29.89 45.50 56.23
C SER A 312 -29.90 44.50 55.06
N GLY A 313 -28.79 43.96 54.59
CA GLY A 313 -27.41 43.84 55.05
C GLY A 313 -26.80 42.60 54.37
N ASP A 314 -25.48 42.57 54.26
CA ASP A 314 -24.61 41.40 53.96
C ASP A 314 -24.62 40.87 52.51
N GLU A 315 -23.55 40.97 51.72
CA GLU A 315 -22.15 40.52 51.91
C GLU A 315 -22.01 38.99 51.81
N GLN A 316 -21.70 38.54 50.57
CA GLN A 316 -20.89 37.37 50.19
C GLN A 316 -21.38 35.94 50.53
N PRO A 317 -20.76 34.90 49.92
CA PRO A 317 -19.72 34.90 48.87
C PRO A 317 -20.16 34.34 47.51
#